data_AF-A0A8J6P0B2-F1
#
_entry.id   AF-A0A8J6P0B2-F1
#
_cell.length_a   1.000
_cell.length_b   1.000
_cell.length_c   1.000
_cell.angle_alpha   90.00
_cell.angle_beta   90.00
_cell.angle_gamma   90.00
#
_symmetry.space_group_name_H-M   'P 1'
#
loop_
_entity.id
_entity.type
_entity.pdbx_description
1 polymer ?
#
loop_
_entity_poly.entity_id
_entity_poly.type
_entity_poly.pdbx_seq_one_letter_code
_entity_poly.pdbx_strand_id
1 'polypeptide(L)'
;MSSALDHSGQNSKINAAQHADKAIVQLYFSDKENSFLIAEERKLSHGTNPARFGQTIIAALIQGPTEGLMRTIPAGTKLLALFVDPDGTAYVDLTATLRDAHPGGIQSEQMTIFSIVNSLILNIPEIKAVKILIDGRESMTLAGHIDLRFPFKANMLLIR
;
A
#
# COMPACT_ATOMS: atom_id res chain seq x y z
N MET A 1 -42.44 25.65 -27.24
CA MET A 1 -41.58 24.70 -27.95
C MET A 1 -40.14 25.15 -27.71
N SER A 2 -39.44 24.51 -26.77
CA SER A 2 -38.35 23.53 -27.00
C SER A 2 -37.10 24.23 -27.56
N SER A 3 -35.87 24.13 -27.05
CA SER A 3 -35.24 23.30 -26.01
C SER A 3 -33.85 23.91 -25.79
N ALA A 4 -33.51 24.30 -24.56
CA ALA A 4 -32.12 24.61 -24.19
C ALA A 4 -31.48 23.34 -23.62
N LEU A 5 -30.65 22.69 -24.43
CA LEU A 5 -29.92 21.48 -24.03
C LEU A 5 -28.66 21.86 -23.24
N ASP A 6 -28.62 21.23 -22.08
CA ASP A 6 -27.60 21.18 -21.04
C ASP A 6 -26.20 20.79 -21.57
N HIS A 7 -25.22 21.69 -21.41
CA HIS A 7 -23.79 21.43 -21.62
C HIS A 7 -22.99 21.47 -20.30
N SER A 8 -23.64 21.44 -19.13
CA SER A 8 -22.98 21.64 -17.85
C SER A 8 -22.32 20.38 -17.26
N GLY A 9 -22.69 19.19 -17.76
CA GLY A 9 -22.28 17.90 -17.18
C GLY A 9 -20.89 17.37 -17.56
N GLN A 10 -20.22 17.93 -18.56
CA GLN A 10 -18.90 17.43 -19.01
C GLN A 10 -17.71 18.20 -18.41
N ASN A 11 -17.88 19.47 -18.03
CA ASN A 11 -16.76 20.32 -17.61
C ASN A 11 -16.27 20.07 -16.16
N SER A 12 -17.03 19.31 -15.36
CA SER A 12 -16.67 18.98 -13.97
C SER A 12 -15.69 17.81 -13.84
N LYS A 13 -15.69 16.88 -14.81
CA LYS A 13 -14.78 15.72 -14.80
C LYS A 13 -13.38 16.04 -15.34
N ILE A 14 -13.25 17.09 -16.14
CA ILE A 14 -11.99 17.48 -16.79
C ILE A 14 -11.11 18.32 -15.85
N ASN A 15 -11.71 19.11 -14.95
CA ASN A 15 -10.98 19.96 -14.00
C ASN A 15 -10.50 19.25 -12.72
N ALA A 16 -11.05 18.08 -12.37
CA ALA A 16 -10.61 17.33 -11.19
C ALA A 16 -9.27 16.58 -11.41
N ALA A 17 -8.87 16.37 -12.66
CA ALA A 17 -7.64 15.64 -13.00
C ALA A 17 -6.38 16.54 -13.03
N GLN A 18 -6.53 17.86 -12.90
CA GLN A 18 -5.46 18.83 -13.23
C GLN A 18 -4.74 19.46 -12.02
N HIS A 19 -5.07 19.06 -10.79
CA HIS A 19 -4.26 19.37 -9.59
C HIS A 19 -4.09 18.15 -8.68
N ALA A 20 -3.77 16.98 -9.25
CA ALA A 20 -3.18 15.93 -8.44
C ALA A 20 -1.75 16.36 -8.10
N ASP A 21 -1.56 16.90 -6.90
CA ASP A 21 -0.23 17.25 -6.41
C ASP A 21 0.63 15.98 -6.45
N LYS A 22 1.89 16.08 -6.87
CA LYS A 22 2.76 14.89 -7.00
C LYS A 22 3.72 14.86 -5.83
N ALA A 23 3.71 13.78 -5.05
CA ALA A 23 4.67 13.56 -3.98
C ALA A 23 5.76 12.58 -4.43
N ILE A 24 6.98 12.80 -3.94
CA ILE A 24 8.02 11.77 -3.94
C ILE A 24 7.80 10.94 -2.68
N VAL A 25 7.63 9.62 -2.85
CA VAL A 25 7.45 8.66 -1.75
C VAL A 25 8.58 7.66 -1.74
N GLN A 26 8.81 7.05 -0.57
CA GLN A 26 9.71 5.91 -0.42
C GLN A 26 8.90 4.60 -0.42
N LEU A 27 9.09 3.77 -1.43
CA LEU A 27 8.55 2.41 -1.47
C LEU A 27 9.61 1.43 -1.02
N TYR A 28 9.29 0.59 -0.05
CA TYR A 28 10.26 -0.33 0.55
C TYR A 28 10.14 -1.71 -0.09
N PHE A 29 11.18 -2.15 -0.79
CA PHE A 29 11.29 -3.48 -1.38
C PHE A 29 12.45 -4.25 -0.77
N SER A 30 12.52 -5.56 -1.00
CA SER A 30 13.59 -6.38 -0.44
C SER A 30 14.88 -6.21 -1.24
N ASP A 31 16.03 -6.28 -0.57
CA ASP A 31 17.31 -6.56 -1.24
C ASP A 31 17.32 -7.96 -1.88
N LYS A 32 18.40 -8.28 -2.60
CA LYS A 32 18.54 -9.56 -3.34
C LYS A 32 18.71 -10.75 -2.40
N GLU A 33 19.23 -10.50 -1.21
CA GLU A 33 19.53 -11.46 -0.16
C GLU A 33 18.34 -11.69 0.80
N ASN A 34 17.20 -11.03 0.56
CA ASN A 34 16.01 -11.07 1.42
C ASN A 34 16.26 -10.65 2.88
N SER A 35 17.29 -9.83 3.11
CA SER A 35 17.79 -9.50 4.45
C SER A 35 17.28 -8.15 4.94
N PHE A 36 17.16 -7.17 4.04
CA PHE A 36 16.75 -5.82 4.37
C PHE A 36 15.74 -5.24 3.37
N LEU A 37 15.01 -4.23 3.84
CA LEU A 37 14.19 -3.36 3.03
C LEU A 37 15.02 -2.18 2.54
N ILE A 38 15.03 -1.96 1.23
CA ILE A 38 15.69 -0.84 0.57
C ILE A 38 14.61 0.11 0.08
N ALA A 39 14.82 1.41 0.31
CA ALA A 39 13.93 2.46 -0.17
C ALA A 39 14.14 2.69 -1.67
N GLU A 40 13.04 2.70 -2.42
CA GLU A 40 12.98 3.11 -3.81
C GLU A 40 12.10 4.35 -3.92
N GLU A 41 12.64 5.45 -4.46
CA GLU A 41 11.89 6.68 -4.65
C GLU A 41 10.89 6.53 -5.80
N ARG A 42 9.63 6.90 -5.55
CA ARG A 42 8.59 6.92 -6.58
C ARG A 42 7.82 8.22 -6.57
N LYS A 43 7.61 8.81 -7.74
CA LYS A 43 6.72 9.96 -7.90
C LYS A 43 5.28 9.50 -8.07
N LEU A 44 4.43 9.75 -7.09
CA LEU A 44 3.03 9.34 -7.08
C LEU A 44 2.08 10.53 -7.00
N SER A 45 0.86 10.35 -7.50
CA SER A 45 -0.23 11.29 -7.25
C SER A 45 -0.59 11.27 -5.77
N HIS A 46 -0.55 12.45 -5.17
CA HIS A 46 -0.85 12.71 -3.78
C HIS A 46 -2.14 13.51 -3.67
N GLY A 47 -2.91 13.21 -2.64
CA GLY A 47 -4.10 13.96 -2.27
C GLY A 47 -4.17 14.07 -0.75
N THR A 48 -4.95 15.01 -0.25
CA THR A 48 -5.03 15.33 1.18
C THR A 48 -5.69 14.25 2.04
N ASN A 49 -6.27 13.21 1.44
CA ASN A 49 -6.91 12.11 2.16
C ASN A 49 -5.91 10.96 2.38
N PRO A 50 -5.54 10.64 3.65
CA PRO A 50 -4.58 9.59 3.97
C PRO A 50 -4.94 8.22 3.38
N ALA A 51 -6.22 7.84 3.40
CA ALA A 51 -6.66 6.55 2.87
C ALA A 51 -6.50 6.48 1.35
N ARG A 52 -6.88 7.55 0.62
CA ARG A 52 -6.70 7.62 -0.83
C ARG A 52 -5.23 7.61 -1.22
N PHE A 53 -4.38 8.33 -0.51
CA PHE A 53 -2.95 8.31 -0.79
C PHE A 53 -2.32 6.95 -0.46
N GLY A 54 -2.73 6.32 0.63
CA GLY A 54 -2.35 4.95 0.97
C GLY A 54 -2.73 3.95 -0.12
N GLN A 55 -3.91 4.08 -0.74
CA GLN A 55 -4.31 3.25 -1.89
C GLN A 55 -3.32 3.38 -3.05
N THR A 56 -2.88 4.61 -3.36
CA THR A 56 -1.88 4.87 -4.41
C THR A 56 -0.53 4.23 -4.08
N ILE A 57 -0.07 4.33 -2.82
CA ILE A 57 1.19 3.72 -2.37
C ILE A 57 1.13 2.19 -2.48
N ILE A 58 0.07 1.56 -1.97
CA ILE A 58 -0.09 0.10 -2.04
C ILE A 58 -0.20 -0.38 -3.50
N ALA A 59 -0.91 0.36 -4.35
CA ALA A 59 -0.97 0.04 -5.77
C ALA A 59 0.42 0.09 -6.42
N ALA A 60 1.28 1.02 -6.04
CA ALA A 60 2.65 1.11 -6.53
C ALA A 60 3.54 -0.03 -5.97
N LEU A 61 3.40 -0.40 -4.69
CA LEU A 61 4.07 -1.58 -4.14
C LEU A 61 3.67 -2.88 -4.84
N ILE A 62 2.38 -3.05 -5.16
CA ILE A 62 1.87 -4.20 -5.91
C ILE A 62 2.44 -4.22 -7.33
N GLN A 63 2.67 -3.06 -7.96
CA GLN A 63 3.36 -3.01 -9.27
C GLN A 63 4.81 -3.52 -9.17
N GLY A 64 5.44 -3.37 -8.00
CA GLY A 64 6.78 -3.88 -7.71
C GLY A 64 7.89 -2.84 -7.94
N PRO A 65 9.14 -3.25 -7.65
CA PRO A 65 10.30 -2.38 -7.82
C PRO A 65 10.59 -2.12 -9.30
N THR A 66 11.18 -0.97 -9.58
CA THR A 66 11.71 -0.59 -10.90
C THR A 66 13.22 -0.78 -11.01
N GLU A 67 13.92 -0.87 -9.87
CA GLU A 67 15.38 -0.90 -9.83
C GLU A 67 15.92 -2.15 -9.14
N GLY A 68 16.16 -3.27 -9.85
CA GLY A 68 17.02 -4.38 -9.39
C GLY A 68 16.72 -5.07 -8.04
N LEU A 69 15.72 -4.59 -7.29
CA LEU A 69 15.28 -5.05 -5.98
C LEU A 69 14.26 -6.17 -6.13
N MET A 70 14.03 -6.87 -5.05
CA MET A 70 13.13 -8.01 -5.01
C MET A 70 11.73 -7.59 -4.59
N ARG A 71 10.75 -8.06 -5.37
CA ARG A 71 9.33 -7.90 -5.08
C ARG A 71 8.99 -8.53 -3.74
N THR A 72 8.27 -7.79 -2.91
CA THR A 72 7.79 -8.22 -1.59
C THR A 72 6.33 -8.67 -1.62
N ILE A 73 5.50 -8.09 -2.49
CA ILE A 73 4.09 -8.52 -2.65
C ILE A 73 3.95 -9.44 -3.88
N PRO A 74 3.43 -10.67 -3.74
CA PRO A 74 3.22 -11.58 -4.86
C PRO A 74 2.44 -10.93 -6.01
N ALA A 75 2.90 -11.16 -7.24
CA ALA A 75 2.25 -10.64 -8.43
C ALA A 75 0.79 -11.15 -8.51
N GLY A 76 -0.12 -10.30 -8.96
CA GLY A 76 -1.54 -10.61 -9.05
C GLY A 76 -2.34 -10.32 -7.77
N THR A 77 -1.68 -10.03 -6.64
CA THR A 77 -2.35 -9.48 -5.45
C THR A 77 -3.06 -8.18 -5.79
N LYS A 78 -4.28 -7.99 -5.27
CA LYS A 78 -5.04 -6.73 -5.43
C LYS A 78 -5.39 -6.14 -4.07
N LEU A 79 -5.42 -4.81 -4.03
CA LEU A 79 -6.01 -4.05 -2.93
C LEU A 79 -7.53 -4.06 -3.06
N LEU A 80 -8.22 -4.58 -2.07
CA LEU A 80 -9.68 -4.61 -1.98
C LEU A 80 -10.20 -3.34 -1.32
N ALA A 81 -9.62 -2.97 -0.18
CA ALA A 81 -9.97 -1.78 0.57
C ALA A 81 -8.77 -1.24 1.36
N LEU A 82 -8.78 0.07 1.58
CA LEU A 82 -7.92 0.70 2.57
C LEU A 82 -8.69 1.83 3.24
N PHE A 83 -8.75 1.79 4.57
CA PHE A 83 -9.32 2.84 5.40
C PHE A 83 -8.41 3.12 6.58
N VAL A 84 -8.49 4.33 7.12
CA VAL A 84 -7.71 4.77 8.29
C VAL A 84 -8.71 5.16 9.37
N ASP A 85 -8.59 4.57 10.55
CA ASP A 85 -9.45 4.90 11.70
C ASP A 85 -9.02 6.22 12.37
N PRO A 86 -9.84 6.77 13.29
CA PRO A 86 -9.49 8.01 14.00
C PRO A 86 -8.22 7.94 14.87
N ASP A 87 -7.79 6.75 15.29
CA ASP A 87 -6.59 6.56 16.10
C ASP A 87 -5.31 6.56 15.25
N GLY A 88 -5.45 6.34 13.94
CA GLY A 88 -4.39 6.32 12.94
C GLY A 88 -3.98 4.91 12.51
N THR A 89 -4.81 3.90 12.74
CA THR A 89 -4.59 2.55 12.20
C THR A 89 -5.13 2.47 10.78
N ALA A 90 -4.24 2.18 9.83
CA ALA A 90 -4.63 1.83 8.48
C ALA A 90 -4.97 0.34 8.38
N TYR A 91 -6.16 0.02 7.91
CA TYR A 91 -6.57 -1.33 7.59
C TYR A 91 -6.39 -1.55 6.09
N VAL A 92 -5.52 -2.50 5.73
CA VAL A 92 -5.14 -2.79 4.36
C VAL A 92 -5.66 -4.18 4.00
N ASP A 93 -6.73 -4.22 3.21
CA ASP A 93 -7.38 -5.46 2.81
C ASP A 93 -6.92 -5.88 1.43
N LEU A 94 -6.27 -7.04 1.36
CA LEU A 94 -5.65 -7.58 0.16
C LEU A 94 -6.31 -8.91 -0.21
N THR A 95 -6.34 -9.22 -1.50
CA THR A 95 -6.83 -10.52 -1.97
C THR A 95 -6.05 -11.70 -1.38
N ALA A 96 -6.68 -12.86 -1.23
CA ALA A 96 -6.01 -14.11 -0.80
C ALA A 96 -4.73 -14.47 -1.59
N THR A 97 -4.55 -13.98 -2.81
CA THR A 97 -3.29 -14.11 -3.57
C THR A 97 -2.05 -13.67 -2.79
N LEU A 98 -2.17 -12.68 -1.88
CA LEU A 98 -1.07 -12.26 -1.00
C LEU A 98 -0.51 -13.44 -0.18
N ARG A 99 -1.38 -14.34 0.26
CA ARG A 99 -1.05 -15.58 1.00
C ARG A 99 -0.78 -16.72 0.05
N ASP A 100 -1.70 -17.00 -0.87
CA ASP A 100 -1.71 -18.25 -1.65
C ASP A 100 -0.54 -18.34 -2.64
N ALA A 101 -0.02 -17.18 -3.09
CA ALA A 101 1.17 -17.09 -3.93
C ALA A 101 2.42 -16.63 -3.17
N HIS A 102 2.38 -16.59 -1.84
CA HIS A 102 3.52 -16.20 -1.02
C HIS A 102 4.59 -17.29 -1.04
N PRO A 103 5.89 -16.95 -1.16
CA PRO A 103 6.98 -17.95 -1.10
C PRO A 103 7.13 -18.63 0.27
N GLY A 104 6.41 -18.15 1.29
CA GLY A 104 6.51 -18.61 2.68
C GLY A 104 7.85 -18.25 3.33
N GLY A 105 8.06 -18.78 4.53
CA GLY A 105 9.25 -18.56 5.34
C GLY A 105 9.23 -17.25 6.12
N ILE A 106 9.74 -17.30 7.36
CA ILE A 106 9.70 -16.17 8.30
C ILE A 106 10.30 -14.88 7.72
N GLN A 107 11.41 -14.99 6.99
CA GLN A 107 12.12 -13.84 6.46
C GLN A 107 11.34 -13.16 5.33
N SER A 108 10.82 -13.93 4.37
CA SER A 108 10.00 -13.39 3.28
C SER A 108 8.70 -12.82 3.81
N GLU A 109 8.05 -13.46 4.79
CA GLU A 109 6.85 -12.92 5.44
C GLU A 109 7.16 -11.56 6.10
N GLN A 110 8.31 -11.46 6.76
CA GLN A 110 8.76 -10.22 7.39
C GLN A 110 8.96 -9.12 6.36
N MET A 111 9.61 -9.41 5.23
CA MET A 111 9.81 -8.43 4.15
C MET A 111 8.48 -7.99 3.54
N THR A 112 7.54 -8.90 3.30
CA THR A 112 6.19 -8.55 2.80
C THR A 112 5.44 -7.63 3.75
N ILE A 113 5.39 -7.99 5.04
CA ILE A 113 4.66 -7.22 6.04
C ILE A 113 5.29 -5.83 6.20
N PHE A 114 6.59 -5.76 6.44
CA PHE A 114 7.22 -4.47 6.72
C PHE A 114 7.44 -3.61 5.47
N SER A 115 7.44 -4.18 4.26
CA SER A 115 7.32 -3.44 3.00
C SER A 115 6.02 -2.63 2.97
N ILE A 116 4.88 -3.26 3.27
CA ILE A 116 3.57 -2.60 3.34
C ILE A 116 3.56 -1.57 4.48
N VAL A 117 3.98 -1.98 5.68
CA VAL A 117 3.89 -1.17 6.89
C VAL A 117 4.78 0.09 6.80
N ASN A 118 6.05 -0.07 6.43
CA ASN A 118 6.99 1.05 6.37
C ASN A 118 6.64 2.01 5.23
N SER A 119 6.20 1.50 4.07
CA SER A 119 5.81 2.37 2.95
C SER A 119 4.57 3.20 3.27
N LEU A 120 3.64 2.73 4.10
CA LEU A 120 2.51 3.54 4.53
C LEU A 120 2.91 4.55 5.60
N ILE A 121 3.49 4.08 6.72
CA ILE A 121 3.74 4.91 7.90
C ILE A 121 4.77 6.02 7.60
N LEU A 122 5.83 5.71 6.84
CA LEU A 122 6.91 6.68 6.60
C LEU A 122 6.55 7.73 5.54
N ASN A 123 5.47 7.54 4.78
CA ASN A 123 5.00 8.51 3.79
C ASN A 123 3.71 9.24 4.22
N ILE A 124 3.00 8.75 5.23
CA ILE A 124 1.69 9.27 5.66
C ILE A 124 1.69 9.45 7.18
N PRO A 125 2.01 10.66 7.70
CA PRO A 125 2.14 10.93 9.13
C PRO A 125 0.90 10.59 9.97
N GLU A 126 -0.28 10.61 9.36
CA GLU A 126 -1.55 10.25 9.99
C GLU A 126 -1.67 8.75 10.26
N ILE A 127 -0.93 7.90 9.55
CA ILE A 127 -0.91 6.45 9.74
C ILE A 127 0.19 6.09 10.76
N LYS A 128 -0.23 5.60 11.91
CA LYS A 128 0.65 5.22 13.04
C LYS A 128 0.83 3.71 13.17
N ALA A 129 -0.11 2.95 12.65
CA ALA A 129 -0.10 1.50 12.65
C ALA A 129 -0.81 0.94 11.41
N VAL A 130 -0.51 -0.30 11.04
CA VAL A 130 -1.10 -0.96 9.88
C VAL A 130 -1.60 -2.36 10.26
N LYS A 131 -2.89 -2.61 10.04
CA LYS A 131 -3.52 -3.93 10.14
C LYS A 131 -3.68 -4.51 8.74
N ILE A 132 -3.16 -5.71 8.52
CA ILE A 132 -3.32 -6.43 7.24
C ILE A 132 -4.52 -7.37 7.36
N LEU A 133 -5.41 -7.31 6.37
CA LEU A 133 -6.56 -8.18 6.20
C LEU A 133 -6.41 -8.97 4.90
N ILE A 134 -7.03 -10.16 4.86
CA ILE A 134 -7.06 -11.02 3.69
C ILE A 134 -8.51 -11.35 3.37
N ASP A 135 -8.99 -10.95 2.18
CA ASP A 135 -10.38 -11.09 1.73
C ASP A 135 -11.40 -10.60 2.78
N GLY A 136 -11.15 -9.43 3.35
CA GLY A 136 -12.01 -8.79 4.34
C GLY A 136 -11.98 -9.44 5.72
N ARG A 137 -11.07 -10.39 5.96
CA ARG A 137 -10.98 -11.14 7.22
C ARG A 137 -9.64 -10.96 7.89
N GLU A 138 -9.67 -11.01 9.21
CA GLU A 138 -8.45 -11.17 9.98
C GLU A 138 -7.83 -12.54 9.71
N SER A 139 -6.50 -12.57 9.65
CA SER A 139 -5.72 -13.80 9.58
C SER A 139 -4.83 -13.92 10.81
N MET A 140 -4.57 -15.16 11.25
CA MET A 140 -3.59 -15.40 12.32
C MET A 140 -2.17 -15.17 11.83
N THR A 141 -1.86 -15.57 10.59
CA THR A 141 -0.54 -15.38 9.98
C THR A 141 -0.65 -15.05 8.50
N LEU A 142 0.44 -14.57 7.90
CA LEU A 142 0.48 -14.35 6.45
C LEU A 142 0.63 -15.69 5.73
N ALA A 143 1.68 -16.45 6.05
CA ALA A 143 1.99 -17.74 5.45
C ALA A 143 2.55 -18.76 6.45
N GLY A 144 2.26 -18.58 7.74
CA GLY A 144 2.53 -19.57 8.80
C GLY A 144 3.42 -19.10 9.94
N HIS A 145 4.15 -17.98 9.82
CA HIS A 145 5.20 -17.65 10.79
C HIS A 145 4.95 -16.37 11.60
N ILE A 146 4.41 -15.31 10.99
CA ILE A 146 4.28 -14.01 11.67
C ILE A 146 2.84 -13.76 12.08
N ASP A 147 2.62 -13.41 13.35
CA ASP A 147 1.31 -13.14 13.93
C ASP A 147 0.68 -11.84 13.37
N LEU A 148 -0.37 -11.97 12.57
CA LEU A 148 -1.11 -10.85 11.95
C LEU A 148 -2.31 -10.36 12.79
N ARG A 149 -2.52 -10.90 14.00
CA ARG A 149 -3.69 -10.54 14.83
C ARG A 149 -3.64 -9.10 15.32
N PHE A 150 -2.45 -8.49 15.39
CA PHE A 150 -2.29 -7.12 15.87
C PHE A 150 -1.76 -6.19 14.78
N PRO A 151 -2.12 -4.88 14.81
CA PRO A 151 -1.53 -3.90 13.91
C PRO A 151 -0.02 -3.76 14.14
N PHE A 152 0.72 -3.54 13.06
CA PHE A 152 2.16 -3.34 13.07
C PHE A 152 2.52 -1.86 13.06
N LYS A 153 3.63 -1.52 13.71
CA LYS A 153 4.29 -0.22 13.59
C LYS A 153 5.49 -0.33 12.67
N ALA A 154 5.96 0.81 12.16
CA ALA A 154 7.16 0.85 11.33
C ALA A 154 8.34 0.22 12.06
N ASN A 155 9.15 -0.53 11.32
CA ASN A 155 10.37 -1.13 11.83
C ASN A 155 11.57 -0.62 11.04
N MET A 156 12.27 0.35 11.65
CA MET A 156 13.44 1.00 11.05
C MET A 156 14.67 0.10 11.04
N LEU A 157 14.73 -0.94 11.88
CA LEU A 157 15.89 -1.84 11.95
C LEU A 157 16.03 -2.70 10.68
N LEU A 158 14.95 -2.85 9.93
CA LEU A 158 14.91 -3.57 8.66
C LEU A 158 15.34 -2.73 7.46
N ILE A 159 15.49 -1.42 7.61
CA ILE A 159 15.82 -0.53 6.48
C ILE A 159 17.34 -0.38 6.35
N ARG A 160 17.86 -0.39 5.12
CA ARG A 160 19.27 -0.10 4.80
C ARG A 160 19.41 0.93 3.69
#